data_AF-A0A969WBQ5-F1
#
_entry.id   AF-A0A969WBQ5-F1
#
_cell.length_a   1.000
_cell.length_b   1.000
_cell.length_c   1.000
_cell.angle_alpha   90.00
_cell.angle_beta   90.00
_cell.angle_gamma   90.00
#
_symmetry.space_group_name_H-M   'P 1'
#
loop_
_entity.id
_entity.type
_entity.pdbx_description
1 polymer ?
#
loop_
_entity_poly.entity_id
_entity_poly.type
_entity_poly.pdbx_seq_one_letter_code
_entity_poly.pdbx_strand_id
1 'polypeptide(L)'
;MRQRFAEQIPGLAWESLDVLYAELGRVHERILELDRRIKAFVRDDEAAARLAEVPGIGVVTASALVATVGDARDFKNGRQFAAWLGLVPRQSSTGGVARLGRITKRGDRYLRTLLIHGARSEMTRTPQRVDRKSRWAEAIKSRKGWNKAAVAMANKHARIVWSMLAHHQSYNAA
;
A
#
# COMPACT_ATOMS: atom_id res chain seq x y z
N MET A 1 1.08 37.75 -6.82
CA MET A 1 2.43 37.30 -6.40
C MET A 1 3.52 37.96 -7.24
N ARG A 2 3.45 37.92 -8.59
CA ARG A 2 4.38 38.61 -9.51
C ARG A 2 4.63 40.10 -9.21
N GLN A 3 3.58 40.88 -9.05
CA GLN A 3 3.70 42.32 -8.74
C GLN A 3 4.44 42.62 -7.42
N ARG A 4 4.49 41.65 -6.49
CA ARG A 4 5.13 41.83 -5.16
C ARG A 4 6.65 41.58 -5.19
N PHE A 5 7.15 40.89 -6.20
CA PHE A 5 8.57 40.50 -6.32
C PHE A 5 9.20 40.97 -7.66
N ALA A 6 8.52 41.86 -8.38
CA ALA A 6 8.91 42.30 -9.71
C ALA A 6 10.29 42.98 -9.73
N GLU A 7 10.65 43.71 -8.67
CA GLU A 7 11.96 44.37 -8.53
C GLU A 7 13.07 43.42 -8.06
N GLN A 8 12.72 42.23 -7.54
CA GLN A 8 13.68 41.31 -6.90
C GLN A 8 14.08 40.13 -7.79
N ILE A 9 13.32 39.87 -8.86
CA ILE A 9 13.53 38.70 -9.73
C ILE A 9 13.71 39.19 -11.17
N PRO A 10 14.84 38.89 -11.84
CA PRO A 10 15.07 39.24 -13.23
C PRO A 10 13.99 38.70 -14.18
N GLY A 11 13.69 39.42 -15.26
CA GLY A 11 12.67 39.02 -16.25
C GLY A 11 12.89 37.61 -16.82
N LEU A 12 14.13 37.24 -17.15
CA LEU A 12 14.49 35.89 -17.61
C LEU A 12 14.15 34.79 -16.59
N ALA A 13 14.22 35.09 -15.30
CA ALA A 13 13.86 34.14 -14.25
C ALA A 13 12.34 33.96 -14.17
N TRP A 14 11.56 35.03 -14.42
CA TRP A 14 10.10 34.94 -14.54
C TRP A 14 9.65 34.14 -15.76
N GLU A 15 10.31 34.33 -16.90
CA GLU A 15 10.07 33.51 -18.10
C GLU A 15 10.36 32.03 -17.85
N SER A 16 11.50 31.74 -17.21
CA SER A 16 11.87 30.37 -16.83
C SER A 16 10.85 29.75 -15.86
N LEU A 17 10.34 30.54 -14.91
CA LEU A 17 9.34 30.09 -13.94
C LEU A 17 7.99 29.80 -14.62
N ASP A 18 7.58 30.59 -15.61
CA ASP A 18 6.36 30.35 -16.38
C ASP A 18 6.43 29.02 -17.14
N VAL A 19 7.57 28.74 -17.75
CA VAL A 19 7.81 27.45 -18.44
C VAL A 19 7.69 26.28 -17.45
N LEU A 20 8.35 26.36 -16.29
CA LEU A 20 8.28 25.31 -15.27
C LEU A 20 6.88 25.14 -14.68
N TYR A 21 6.15 26.25 -14.48
CA TYR A 21 4.78 26.22 -13.97
C TYR A 21 3.82 25.59 -14.99
N ALA A 22 3.98 25.91 -16.28
CA ALA A 22 3.21 25.28 -17.34
C ALA A 22 3.46 23.77 -17.40
N GLU A 23 4.73 23.33 -17.32
CA GLU A 23 5.07 21.90 -17.27
C GLU A 23 4.50 21.20 -16.03
N LEU A 24 4.56 21.85 -14.87
CA LEU A 24 3.95 21.32 -13.64
C LEU A 24 2.44 21.12 -13.82
N GLY A 25 1.75 22.11 -14.40
CA GLY A 25 0.32 22.03 -14.70
C GLY A 25 0.00 20.87 -15.65
N ARG A 26 0.79 20.71 -16.71
CA ARG A 26 0.63 19.60 -17.68
C ARG A 26 0.81 18.23 -17.03
N VAL A 27 1.84 18.06 -16.21
CA VAL A 27 2.09 16.81 -15.47
C VAL A 27 0.97 16.54 -14.47
N HIS A 28 0.47 17.58 -13.78
CA HIS A 28 -0.63 17.46 -12.85
C HIS A 28 -1.91 16.94 -13.53
N GLU A 29 -2.30 17.53 -14.66
CA GLU A 29 -3.47 17.06 -15.43
C GLU A 29 -3.32 15.62 -15.89
N ARG A 30 -2.11 15.23 -16.31
CA ARG A 30 -1.84 13.84 -16.70
C ARG A 30 -1.96 12.87 -15.53
N ILE A 31 -1.53 13.25 -14.33
CA ILE A 31 -1.73 12.46 -13.11
C ILE A 31 -3.23 12.30 -12.83
N LEU A 32 -4.01 13.37 -12.90
CA LEU A 32 -5.46 13.32 -12.65
C LEU A 32 -6.18 12.44 -13.67
N GLU A 33 -5.78 12.48 -14.94
CA GLU A 33 -6.33 11.60 -15.99
C GLU A 33 -6.02 10.13 -15.67
N LEU A 34 -4.78 9.80 -15.32
CA LEU A 34 -4.39 8.44 -14.97
C LEU A 34 -5.09 7.94 -13.70
N ASP A 35 -5.26 8.80 -12.69
CA ASP A 35 -6.03 8.47 -11.49
C ASP A 35 -7.49 8.14 -11.81
N ARG A 36 -8.12 8.90 -12.72
CA ARG A 36 -9.49 8.59 -13.21
C ARG A 36 -9.54 7.24 -13.90
N ARG A 37 -8.55 6.90 -14.73
CA ARG A 37 -8.46 5.61 -15.42
C ARG A 37 -8.26 4.45 -14.45
N ILE A 38 -7.41 4.60 -13.43
CA ILE A 38 -7.22 3.58 -12.39
C ILE A 38 -8.51 3.36 -11.60
N LYS A 39 -9.21 4.43 -11.22
CA LYS A 39 -10.50 4.33 -10.52
C LYS A 39 -11.56 3.63 -11.37
N ALA A 40 -11.63 3.93 -12.66
CA ALA A 40 -12.53 3.25 -13.59
C ALA A 40 -12.20 1.76 -13.68
N PHE A 41 -10.93 1.41 -13.88
CA PHE A 41 -10.48 0.00 -13.88
C PHE A 41 -10.91 -0.75 -12.62
N VAL A 42 -10.67 -0.18 -11.42
CA VAL A 42 -11.03 -0.83 -10.16
C VAL A 42 -12.54 -0.99 -10.00
N ARG A 43 -13.34 -0.07 -10.54
CA ARG A 43 -14.81 -0.17 -10.51
C ARG A 43 -15.31 -1.28 -11.43
N ASP A 44 -14.68 -1.43 -12.59
CA ASP A 44 -15.13 -2.35 -13.65
C ASP A 44 -14.57 -3.78 -13.45
N ASP A 45 -13.51 -3.94 -12.65
CA ASP A 45 -12.95 -5.22 -12.23
C ASP A 45 -13.47 -5.65 -10.84
N GLU A 46 -14.27 -6.71 -10.79
CA GLU A 46 -14.89 -7.17 -9.54
C GLU A 46 -13.89 -7.57 -8.46
N ALA A 47 -12.75 -8.16 -8.83
CA ALA A 47 -11.74 -8.58 -7.87
C ALA A 47 -11.08 -7.35 -7.25
N ALA A 48 -10.73 -6.36 -8.06
CA ALA A 48 -10.15 -5.10 -7.61
C ALA A 48 -11.13 -4.32 -6.71
N ALA A 49 -12.41 -4.26 -7.10
CA ALA A 49 -13.46 -3.64 -6.29
C ALA A 49 -13.56 -4.28 -4.90
N ARG A 50 -13.64 -5.62 -4.83
CA ARG A 50 -13.66 -6.35 -3.55
C ARG A 50 -12.41 -6.07 -2.71
N LEU A 51 -11.22 -6.09 -3.32
CA LEU A 51 -9.98 -5.83 -2.58
C LEU A 51 -9.93 -4.41 -1.98
N ALA A 52 -10.52 -3.42 -2.65
CA ALA A 52 -10.56 -2.03 -2.18
C ALA A 52 -11.49 -1.83 -0.95
N GLU A 53 -12.33 -2.81 -0.59
CA GLU A 53 -13.13 -2.79 0.63
C GLU A 53 -12.29 -2.99 1.90
N VAL A 54 -11.12 -3.65 1.77
CA VAL A 54 -10.23 -3.92 2.89
C VAL A 54 -9.66 -2.60 3.41
N PRO A 55 -9.86 -2.23 4.68
CA PRO A 55 -9.27 -1.02 5.23
C PRO A 55 -7.75 -1.01 5.06
N GLY A 56 -7.20 0.05 4.49
CA GLY A 56 -5.78 0.14 4.15
C GLY A 56 -5.42 -0.42 2.78
N ILE A 57 -6.37 -0.85 1.95
CA ILE A 57 -6.18 -1.14 0.53
C ILE A 57 -6.99 -0.13 -0.28
N GLY A 58 -6.30 0.79 -0.96
CA GLY A 58 -6.93 1.76 -1.85
C GLY A 58 -6.91 1.31 -3.32
N VAL A 59 -7.52 2.10 -4.20
CA VAL A 59 -7.63 1.81 -5.64
C VAL A 59 -6.30 1.49 -6.33
N VAL A 60 -5.22 2.21 -6.00
CA VAL A 60 -3.88 1.96 -6.55
C VAL A 60 -3.35 0.60 -6.09
N THR A 61 -3.53 0.26 -4.81
CA THR A 61 -3.09 -1.03 -4.26
C THR A 61 -3.93 -2.18 -4.82
N ALA A 62 -5.25 -2.02 -4.92
CA ALA A 62 -6.15 -3.04 -5.44
C ALA A 62 -5.87 -3.34 -6.92
N SER A 63 -5.77 -2.29 -7.75
CA SER A 63 -5.43 -2.45 -9.18
C SER A 63 -4.06 -3.11 -9.38
N ALA A 64 -3.04 -2.69 -8.64
CA ALA A 64 -1.71 -3.29 -8.73
C ALA A 64 -1.71 -4.76 -8.31
N LEU A 65 -2.46 -5.13 -7.27
CA LEU A 65 -2.58 -6.52 -6.83
C LEU A 65 -3.20 -7.40 -7.92
N VAL A 66 -4.37 -7.03 -8.46
CA VAL A 66 -5.05 -7.83 -9.49
C VAL A 66 -4.20 -7.91 -10.77
N ALA A 67 -3.53 -6.82 -11.15
CA ALA A 67 -2.67 -6.80 -12.33
C ALA A 67 -1.40 -7.68 -12.20
N THR A 68 -0.94 -7.98 -10.98
CA THR A 68 0.36 -8.65 -10.76
C THR A 68 0.20 -10.10 -10.28
N VAL A 69 -0.84 -10.42 -9.51
CA VAL A 69 -0.92 -11.69 -8.77
C VAL A 69 -1.29 -12.89 -9.66
N GLY A 70 -1.92 -12.65 -10.82
CA GLY A 70 -2.42 -13.76 -11.66
C GLY A 70 -3.44 -14.60 -10.90
N ASP A 71 -3.33 -15.94 -10.98
CA ASP A 71 -4.17 -16.85 -10.19
C ASP A 71 -3.63 -16.99 -8.75
N ALA A 72 -4.38 -16.46 -7.78
CA ALA A 72 -4.00 -16.56 -6.37
C ALA A 72 -3.94 -18.00 -5.82
N ARG A 73 -4.53 -18.97 -6.53
CA ARG A 73 -4.49 -20.40 -6.16
C ARG A 73 -3.14 -21.05 -6.44
N ASP A 74 -2.27 -20.40 -7.22
CA ASP A 74 -0.87 -20.81 -7.39
C ASP A 74 -0.08 -20.78 -6.06
N PHE A 75 -0.58 -20.02 -5.08
CA PHE A 75 -0.07 -20.02 -3.72
C PHE A 75 -0.85 -21.01 -2.85
N LYS A 76 -0.13 -21.95 -2.21
CA LYS A 76 -0.63 -22.93 -1.25
C LYS A 76 -1.46 -22.32 -0.12
N ASN A 77 -1.10 -21.11 0.33
CA ASN A 77 -1.83 -20.37 1.36
C ASN A 77 -1.38 -18.91 1.43
N GLY A 78 -2.13 -18.10 2.17
CA GLY A 78 -1.81 -16.68 2.37
C GLY A 78 -0.46 -16.41 3.05
N ARG A 79 0.14 -17.37 3.78
CA ARG A 79 1.51 -17.19 4.31
C ARG A 79 2.54 -17.28 3.18
N GLN A 80 2.36 -18.18 2.22
CA GLN A 80 3.21 -18.24 1.03
C GLN A 80 3.06 -16.98 0.19
N PHE A 81 1.84 -16.48 0.02
CA PHE A 81 1.59 -15.22 -0.67
C PHE A 81 2.29 -14.02 0.02
N ALA A 82 2.17 -13.90 1.35
CA ALA A 82 2.88 -12.86 2.09
C ALA A 82 4.40 -13.02 2.03
N ALA A 83 4.91 -14.25 1.91
CA ALA A 83 6.33 -14.52 1.71
C ALA A 83 6.82 -14.10 0.33
N TRP A 84 6.01 -14.33 -0.72
CA TRP A 84 6.25 -13.88 -2.08
C TRP A 84 6.33 -12.35 -2.17
N LEU A 85 5.50 -11.63 -1.43
CA LEU A 85 5.57 -10.16 -1.28
C LEU A 85 6.75 -9.68 -0.40
N GLY A 86 7.49 -10.60 0.22
CA GLY A 86 8.59 -10.30 1.14
C GLY A 86 8.18 -9.59 2.43
N LEU A 87 6.93 -9.82 2.88
CA LEU A 87 6.37 -9.28 4.13
C LEU A 87 6.58 -10.21 5.32
N VAL A 88 7.33 -11.30 5.16
CA VAL A 88 7.65 -12.26 6.22
C VAL A 88 9.04 -11.99 6.81
N PRO A 89 9.24 -12.23 8.13
CA PRO A 89 10.57 -12.13 8.74
C PRO A 89 11.52 -13.15 8.11
N ARG A 90 12.77 -12.75 7.92
CA ARG A 90 13.85 -13.67 7.58
C ARG A 90 14.14 -14.56 8.80
N GLN A 91 14.17 -15.86 8.58
CA GLN A 91 14.52 -16.84 9.60
C GLN A 91 15.98 -17.26 9.43
N SER A 92 16.72 -17.29 10.53
CA SER A 92 18.05 -17.89 10.65
C SER A 92 18.02 -18.82 11.84
N SER A 93 18.31 -20.11 11.63
CA SER A 93 18.38 -21.08 12.72
C SER A 93 19.74 -21.77 12.70
N THR A 94 20.39 -21.81 13.85
CA THR A 94 21.66 -22.49 14.10
C THR A 94 21.50 -23.26 15.41
N GLY A 95 21.87 -24.54 15.44
CA GLY A 95 21.77 -25.37 16.64
C GLY A 95 20.36 -25.50 17.22
N GLY A 96 19.32 -25.53 16.38
CA GLY A 96 17.92 -25.71 16.82
C GLY A 96 17.21 -24.46 17.36
N VAL A 97 17.91 -23.34 17.55
CA VAL A 97 17.28 -22.08 18.00
C VAL A 97 16.80 -21.28 16.79
N ALA A 98 15.50 -21.03 16.70
CA ALA A 98 14.93 -20.20 15.65
C ALA A 98 15.04 -18.70 16.01
N ARG A 99 15.73 -17.91 15.18
CA ARG A 99 15.78 -16.45 15.31
C ARG A 99 15.08 -15.79 14.12
N LEU A 100 14.15 -14.88 14.41
CA LEU A 100 13.46 -14.06 13.42
C LEU A 100 14.09 -12.67 13.32
N GLY A 101 14.48 -12.28 12.12
CA GLY A 101 15.12 -10.99 11.82
C GLY A 101 14.21 -9.99 11.12
N ARG A 102 14.82 -9.12 10.30
CA ARG A 102 14.10 -8.16 9.43
C ARG A 102 13.27 -8.93 8.38
N ILE A 103 12.28 -8.27 7.78
CA ILE A 103 11.58 -8.87 6.64
C ILE A 103 12.54 -9.21 5.51
N THR A 104 12.22 -10.25 4.74
CA THR A 104 13.11 -10.76 3.68
C THR A 104 13.37 -9.72 2.59
N LYS A 105 12.42 -8.81 2.36
CA LYS A 105 12.41 -7.86 1.24
C LYS A 105 12.50 -8.51 -0.15
N ARG A 106 12.29 -9.84 -0.25
CA ARG A 106 12.24 -10.55 -1.54
C ARG A 106 10.89 -10.28 -2.23
N GLY A 107 10.84 -10.44 -3.55
CA GLY A 107 9.66 -10.13 -4.36
C GLY A 107 9.45 -8.64 -4.62
N ASP A 108 8.23 -8.31 -5.03
CA ASP A 108 7.88 -7.02 -5.62
C ASP A 108 8.01 -5.86 -4.61
N ARG A 109 8.88 -4.89 -4.93
CA ARG A 109 9.11 -3.71 -4.08
C ARG A 109 7.92 -2.76 -4.10
N TYR A 110 7.25 -2.60 -5.25
CA TYR A 110 6.12 -1.71 -5.43
C TYR A 110 4.90 -2.19 -4.64
N LEU A 111 4.46 -3.44 -4.81
CA LEU A 111 3.34 -4.01 -4.05
C LEU A 111 3.59 -3.97 -2.54
N ARG A 112 4.80 -4.34 -2.11
CA ARG A 112 5.17 -4.25 -0.70
C ARG A 112 5.08 -2.82 -0.17
N THR A 113 5.50 -1.83 -0.98
CA THR A 113 5.46 -0.41 -0.60
C THR A 113 4.02 0.03 -0.44
N LEU A 114 3.15 -0.26 -1.42
CA LEU A 114 1.72 0.05 -1.36
C LEU A 114 1.04 -0.57 -0.14
N LEU A 115 1.28 -1.86 0.14
CA LEU A 115 0.70 -2.54 1.31
C LEU A 115 1.17 -1.95 2.64
N ILE A 116 2.45 -1.57 2.75
CA ILE A 116 2.98 -0.95 3.98
C ILE A 116 2.42 0.47 4.17
N HIS A 117 2.31 1.27 3.10
CA HIS A 117 1.71 2.60 3.20
C HIS A 117 0.21 2.54 3.51
N GLY A 118 -0.50 1.61 2.88
CA GLY A 118 -1.89 1.32 3.16
C GLY A 118 -2.12 0.91 4.62
N ALA A 119 -1.29 0.00 5.14
CA ALA A 119 -1.32 -0.40 6.55
C ALA A 119 -1.02 0.78 7.51
N ARG A 120 -0.05 1.65 7.18
CA ARG A 120 0.23 2.86 7.97
C ARG A 120 -0.97 3.81 8.00
N SER A 121 -1.61 4.02 6.86
CA SER A 121 -2.81 4.86 6.75
C SER A 121 -3.97 4.30 7.58
N GLU A 122 -4.19 2.99 7.58
CA GLU A 122 -5.20 2.39 8.44
C GLU A 122 -4.85 2.53 9.92
N MET A 123 -3.60 2.31 10.29
CA MET A 123 -3.12 2.37 11.67
C MET A 123 -3.25 3.74 12.34
N THR A 124 -3.42 4.84 11.58
CA THR A 124 -3.72 6.13 12.21
C THR A 124 -5.13 6.18 12.78
N ARG A 125 -6.02 5.28 12.33
CA ARG A 125 -7.44 5.19 12.71
C ARG A 125 -7.73 4.01 13.63
N THR A 126 -6.77 3.13 13.90
CA THR A 126 -6.96 1.95 14.76
C THR A 126 -7.28 2.27 16.23
N PRO A 127 -6.77 3.35 16.86
CA PRO A 127 -7.14 3.69 18.24
C PRO A 127 -8.63 4.00 18.43
N GLN A 128 -9.30 4.45 17.38
CA GLN A 128 -10.73 4.82 17.40
C GLN A 128 -11.66 3.66 17.03
N ARG A 129 -11.11 2.48 16.70
CA ARG A 129 -11.88 1.32 16.24
C ARG A 129 -11.92 0.21 17.29
N VAL A 130 -13.10 -0.39 17.43
CA VAL A 130 -13.36 -1.49 18.38
C VAL A 130 -13.30 -2.87 17.73
N ASP A 131 -12.85 -3.00 16.49
CA ASP A 131 -12.74 -4.31 15.83
C ASP A 131 -11.52 -5.11 16.31
N ARG A 132 -11.58 -6.43 16.10
CA ARG A 132 -10.53 -7.37 16.55
C ARG A 132 -9.18 -7.10 15.87
N LYS A 133 -9.17 -6.68 14.61
CA LYS A 133 -7.94 -6.40 13.85
C LYS A 133 -7.25 -5.15 14.39
N SER A 134 -8.01 -4.09 14.67
CA SER A 134 -7.52 -2.85 15.26
C SER A 134 -6.93 -3.06 16.66
N ARG A 135 -7.63 -3.78 17.55
CA ARG A 135 -7.09 -4.15 18.88
C ARG A 135 -5.79 -4.96 18.78
N TRP A 136 -5.76 -5.93 17.88
CA TRP A 136 -4.57 -6.74 17.63
C TRP A 136 -3.38 -5.89 17.15
N ALA A 137 -3.63 -4.94 16.25
CA ALA A 137 -2.60 -4.05 15.74
C ALA A 137 -2.06 -3.10 16.81
N GLU A 138 -2.92 -2.51 17.65
CA GLU A 138 -2.52 -1.68 18.79
C GLU A 138 -1.71 -2.50 19.82
N ALA A 139 -2.09 -3.75 20.08
CA ALA A 139 -1.32 -4.64 20.95
C ALA A 139 0.07 -5.01 20.39
N ILE A 140 0.26 -5.02 19.07
CA ILE A 140 1.60 -5.16 18.48
C ILE A 140 2.36 -3.84 18.57
N LYS A 141 1.70 -2.72 18.29
CA LYS A 141 2.28 -1.38 18.35
C LYS A 141 2.83 -1.08 19.75
N SER A 142 2.09 -1.41 20.81
CA SER A 142 2.55 -1.24 22.19
C SER A 142 3.79 -2.08 22.52
N ARG A 143 3.84 -3.34 22.06
CA ARG A 143 4.94 -4.27 22.37
C ARG A 143 6.18 -4.10 21.50
N LYS A 144 6.03 -3.66 20.26
CA LYS A 144 7.08 -3.74 19.22
C LYS A 144 7.30 -2.43 18.47
N GLY A 145 6.49 -1.40 18.70
CA GLY A 145 6.58 -0.09 18.06
C GLY A 145 5.87 0.01 16.71
N TRP A 146 5.65 1.25 16.28
CA TRP A 146 4.86 1.62 15.10
C TRP A 146 5.25 0.87 13.82
N ASN A 147 6.52 0.93 13.44
CA ASN A 147 6.98 0.37 12.16
C ASN A 147 6.82 -1.16 12.09
N LYS A 148 7.01 -1.87 13.21
CA LYS A 148 6.81 -3.33 13.24
C LYS A 148 5.33 -3.69 13.18
N ALA A 149 4.47 -2.91 13.84
CA ALA A 149 3.03 -3.06 13.75
C ALA A 149 2.50 -2.79 12.32
N ALA A 150 3.02 -1.76 11.63
CA ALA A 150 2.66 -1.48 10.24
C ALA A 150 3.01 -2.63 9.29
N VAL A 151 4.20 -3.20 9.45
CA VAL A 151 4.62 -4.38 8.66
C VAL A 151 3.76 -5.60 9.01
N ALA A 152 3.41 -5.81 10.28
CA ALA A 152 2.53 -6.89 10.69
C ALA A 152 1.11 -6.73 10.09
N MET A 153 0.56 -5.51 10.10
CA MET A 153 -0.72 -5.20 9.49
C MET A 153 -0.69 -5.42 7.97
N ALA A 154 0.36 -4.97 7.28
CA ALA A 154 0.56 -5.26 5.85
C ALA A 154 0.65 -6.77 5.56
N ASN A 155 1.35 -7.54 6.39
CA ASN A 155 1.36 -9.01 6.28
C ASN A 155 -0.04 -9.60 6.47
N LYS A 156 -0.84 -9.05 7.40
CA LYS A 156 -2.21 -9.49 7.59
C LYS A 156 -3.10 -9.15 6.39
N HIS A 157 -2.93 -7.97 5.78
CA HIS A 157 -3.60 -7.60 4.54
C HIS A 157 -3.25 -8.53 3.39
N ALA A 158 -1.98 -8.87 3.20
CA ALA A 158 -1.58 -9.84 2.18
C ALA A 158 -2.33 -11.18 2.33
N ARG A 159 -2.49 -11.67 3.57
CA ARG A 159 -3.21 -12.92 3.84
C ARG A 159 -4.72 -12.80 3.57
N ILE A 160 -5.32 -11.65 3.86
CA ILE A 160 -6.73 -11.35 3.57
C ILE A 160 -6.93 -11.28 2.05
N VAL A 161 -6.10 -10.49 1.35
CA VAL A 161 -6.10 -10.37 -0.11
C VAL A 161 -6.02 -11.73 -0.78
N TRP A 162 -5.07 -12.57 -0.36
CA TRP A 162 -4.95 -13.92 -0.90
C TRP A 162 -6.24 -14.73 -0.71
N SER A 163 -6.84 -14.70 0.49
CA SER A 163 -8.09 -15.42 0.77
C SER A 163 -9.23 -14.94 -0.12
N MET A 164 -9.34 -13.63 -0.33
CA MET A 164 -10.39 -13.03 -1.16
C MET A 164 -10.22 -13.38 -2.63
N LEU A 165 -8.98 -13.36 -3.14
CA LEU A 165 -8.67 -13.72 -4.52
C LEU A 165 -8.84 -15.22 -4.78
N ALA A 166 -8.30 -16.07 -3.91
CA ALA A 166 -8.31 -17.53 -4.10
C ALA A 166 -9.70 -18.16 -3.93
N HIS A 167 -10.60 -17.51 -3.16
CA HIS A 167 -11.94 -18.02 -2.86
C HIS A 167 -13.07 -17.18 -3.44
N HIS A 168 -12.76 -16.11 -4.19
CA HIS A 168 -13.74 -15.17 -4.74
C HIS A 168 -14.71 -14.61 -3.68
N GLN A 169 -14.19 -14.30 -2.49
CA GLN A 169 -14.98 -13.82 -1.34
C GLN A 169 -14.84 -12.31 -1.14
N SER A 170 -15.90 -11.67 -0.67
CA SER A 170 -15.90 -10.26 -0.24
C SER A 170 -15.25 -10.08 1.13
N TYR A 171 -14.86 -8.85 1.46
CA TYR A 171 -14.21 -8.57 2.73
C TYR A 171 -15.22 -8.69 3.88
N ASN A 172 -14.88 -9.50 4.89
CA ASN A 172 -15.64 -9.59 6.14
C ASN A 172 -14.81 -9.00 7.29
N ALA A 173 -15.38 -8.00 7.97
CA ALA A 173 -14.73 -7.28 9.07
C ALA A 173 -14.90 -7.95 10.46
N ALA A 174 -15.63 -9.08 10.54
CA ALA A 174 -15.91 -9.81 11.77
C ALA A 174 -14.66 -10.43 12.45
#